data_AF-A0A918LPX2-F1
#
_entry.id   AF-A0A918LPX2-F1
#
_cell.length_a   1.000
_cell.length_b   1.000
_cell.length_c   1.000
_cell.angle_alpha   90.00
_cell.angle_beta   90.00
_cell.angle_gamma   90.00
#
_symmetry.space_group_name_H-M   'P 1'
#
loop_
_entity.id
_entity.type
_entity.pdbx_description
1 polymer ?
#
loop_
_entity_poly.entity_id
_entity_poly.type
_entity_poly.pdbx_seq_one_letter_code
_entity_poly.pdbx_strand_id
1 'polypeptide(L)'
;MTPTTVEHHAPHAFVDPYAVDDIGIGWPAPAGQPHDGDYLLPPPNPAERLSHPLDPRDLRRLDLYAVLTAAGIPPLPEDRDAIDQLSALPRSVNVALQRWLHHFV
;
A
#
# COMPACT_ATOMS: atom_id res chain seq x y z
N MET A 1 22.72 -26.23 38.13
CA MET A 1 22.20 -26.27 36.75
C MET A 1 20.69 -26.32 36.82
N THR A 2 20.02 -25.19 36.57
CA THR A 2 18.55 -25.08 36.55
C THR A 2 18.10 -24.95 35.09
N PRO A 3 17.12 -25.73 34.60
CA PRO A 3 16.54 -25.51 33.28
C PRO A 3 15.61 -24.30 33.33
N THR A 4 15.92 -23.25 32.58
CA THR A 4 15.01 -22.15 32.30
C THR A 4 13.88 -22.67 31.42
N THR A 5 12.66 -22.67 31.99
CA THR A 5 11.42 -22.90 31.27
C THR A 5 11.26 -21.77 30.24
N VAL A 6 11.12 -22.11 28.97
CA VAL A 6 10.68 -21.15 27.95
C VAL A 6 9.17 -21.08 28.09
N GLU A 7 8.69 -20.04 28.77
CA GLU A 7 7.27 -19.66 28.71
C GLU A 7 6.95 -19.41 27.23
N HIS A 8 6.22 -20.35 26.64
CA HIS A 8 5.66 -20.22 25.31
C HIS A 8 4.57 -19.15 25.36
N HIS A 9 4.98 -17.91 25.12
CA HIS A 9 4.06 -16.81 24.88
C HIS A 9 3.09 -17.26 23.78
N ALA A 10 1.79 -17.23 24.09
CA ALA A 10 0.73 -17.69 23.22
C ALA A 10 0.94 -17.16 21.79
N PRO A 11 0.79 -18.00 20.74
CA PRO A 11 0.92 -17.53 19.38
C PRO A 11 -0.14 -16.47 19.16
N HIS A 12 0.28 -15.21 19.04
CA HIS A 12 -0.56 -14.17 18.47
C HIS A 12 -0.65 -14.54 17.00
N ALA A 13 -1.63 -15.39 16.67
CA ALA A 13 -1.93 -15.76 15.30
C ALA A 13 -2.11 -14.45 14.53
N PHE A 14 -1.30 -14.27 13.49
CA PHE A 14 -1.46 -13.17 12.55
C PHE A 14 -2.91 -13.22 12.02
N VAL A 15 -3.73 -12.27 12.47
CA VAL A 15 -5.09 -12.08 11.96
C VAL A 15 -4.93 -11.27 10.68
N ASP A 16 -5.07 -11.93 9.54
CA ASP A 16 -5.13 -11.23 8.26
C ASP A 16 -6.46 -10.44 8.21
N PRO A 17 -6.44 -9.10 8.13
CA PRO A 17 -7.65 -8.30 8.04
C PRO A 17 -8.45 -8.54 6.75
N TYR A 18 -7.89 -9.28 5.79
CA TYR A 18 -8.53 -9.72 4.55
C TYR A 18 -8.79 -11.22 4.51
N ALA A 19 -8.51 -11.97 5.60
CA ALA A 19 -9.01 -13.34 5.71
C ALA A 19 -10.53 -13.28 5.71
N VAL A 20 -11.12 -13.80 4.63
CA VAL A 20 -12.56 -13.97 4.53
C VAL A 20 -12.89 -15.15 5.43
N ASP A 21 -13.23 -14.86 6.68
CA ASP A 21 -13.83 -15.87 7.55
C ASP A 21 -15.11 -16.35 6.83
N ASP A 22 -15.16 -17.64 6.48
CA ASP A 22 -16.38 -18.33 5.99
C ASP A 22 -17.45 -18.48 7.11
N ILE A 23 -17.32 -17.67 8.16
CA ILE A 23 -18.39 -17.37 9.09
C ILE A 23 -19.29 -16.44 8.29
N GLY A 24 -20.49 -16.88 7.94
CA GLY A 24 -21.49 -16.17 7.13
C GLY A 24 -21.94 -14.80 7.69
N ILE A 25 -21.01 -13.89 7.92
CA ILE A 25 -21.17 -12.45 7.99
C ILE A 25 -21.29 -12.03 6.52
N GLY A 26 -22.46 -12.33 5.94
CA GLY A 26 -22.86 -11.67 4.72
C GLY A 26 -22.73 -10.17 4.98
N TRP A 27 -21.93 -9.49 4.15
CA TRP A 27 -21.92 -8.04 4.08
C TRP A 27 -23.35 -7.53 4.29
N PRO A 28 -23.58 -6.57 5.20
CA PRO A 28 -24.93 -6.03 5.37
C PRO A 28 -25.43 -5.66 3.99
N ALA A 29 -26.57 -6.23 3.60
CA ALA A 29 -27.15 -5.96 2.30
C ALA A 29 -27.18 -4.44 2.12
N PRO A 30 -26.65 -3.90 0.99
CA PRO A 30 -26.67 -2.47 0.77
C PRO A 30 -28.10 -1.98 1.00
N ALA A 31 -28.26 -0.93 1.81
CA ALA A 31 -29.57 -0.36 2.11
C ALA A 31 -30.13 0.26 0.83
N GLY A 32 -30.76 -0.56 0.01
CA GLY A 32 -31.20 -0.22 -1.34
C GLY A 32 -31.62 -1.47 -2.08
N GLN A 33 -32.91 -1.55 -2.40
CA GLN A 33 -33.51 -2.59 -3.24
C GLN A 33 -32.67 -2.83 -4.50
N PRO A 34 -32.34 -4.08 -4.88
CA PRO A 34 -31.49 -4.35 -6.04
C PRO A 34 -32.23 -3.92 -7.31
N HIS A 35 -31.88 -2.76 -7.85
CA HIS A 35 -32.31 -2.35 -9.18
C HIS A 35 -31.33 -2.93 -10.20
N ASP A 36 -31.90 -3.50 -11.24
CA ASP A 36 -31.28 -4.20 -12.37
C ASP A 36 -30.52 -3.22 -13.30
N GLY A 37 -29.57 -2.48 -12.74
CA GLY A 37 -28.73 -1.53 -13.45
C GLY A 37 -27.46 -1.25 -12.68
N ASP A 38 -26.33 -1.17 -13.38
CA ASP A 38 -25.05 -0.79 -12.81
C ASP A 38 -25.23 0.47 -11.95
N TYR A 39 -25.08 0.35 -10.63
CA TYR A 39 -25.15 1.47 -9.70
C TYR A 39 -23.92 2.35 -9.92
N LEU A 40 -24.02 3.27 -10.88
CA LEU A 40 -23.03 4.32 -11.06
C LEU A 40 -23.13 5.28 -9.87
N LEU A 41 -22.28 5.07 -8.88
CA LEU A 41 -22.13 6.02 -7.78
C LEU A 41 -21.73 7.38 -8.34
N PRO A 42 -22.34 8.48 -7.88
CA PRO A 42 -21.89 9.81 -8.26
C PRO A 42 -20.43 9.99 -7.83
N PRO A 43 -19.61 10.76 -8.60
CA PRO A 43 -18.24 11.03 -8.20
C PRO A 43 -18.22 11.71 -6.82
N PRO A 44 -17.27 11.36 -5.94
CA PRO A 44 -17.21 11.90 -4.59
C PRO A 44 -17.01 13.42 -4.61
N ASN A 45 -17.69 14.12 -3.71
CA ASN A 45 -17.64 15.57 -3.60
C ASN A 45 -16.20 16.04 -3.29
N PRO A 46 -15.59 16.91 -4.12
CA PRO A 46 -14.22 17.38 -3.88
C PRO A 46 -14.09 18.16 -2.56
N ALA A 47 -15.16 18.80 -2.07
CA ALA A 47 -15.16 19.53 -0.81
C ALA A 47 -15.10 18.61 0.42
N GLU A 48 -15.45 17.33 0.27
CA GLU A 48 -15.38 16.31 1.32
C GLU A 48 -14.03 15.58 1.31
N ARG A 49 -13.11 15.93 0.39
CA ARG A 49 -11.78 15.32 0.37
C ARG A 49 -11.00 15.74 1.61
N LEU A 50 -10.51 14.73 2.32
CA LEU A 50 -9.62 14.90 3.45
C LEU A 50 -8.31 15.57 2.98
N SER A 51 -8.01 16.74 3.52
CA SER A 51 -6.74 17.47 3.25
C SER A 51 -5.58 16.84 4.03
N HIS A 52 -5.18 15.63 3.65
CA HIS A 52 -4.03 14.95 4.24
C HIS A 52 -2.85 15.10 3.28
N PRO A 53 -1.86 15.97 3.58
CA PRO A 53 -0.66 16.04 2.77
C PRO A 53 0.10 14.71 2.91
N LEU A 54 0.52 14.15 1.79
CA LEU A 54 1.41 12.99 1.79
C LEU A 54 2.76 13.38 2.39
N ASP A 55 3.36 12.48 3.16
CA ASP A 55 4.72 12.68 3.64
C ASP A 55 5.66 12.84 2.43
N PRO A 56 6.65 13.77 2.47
CA PRO A 56 7.63 13.91 1.38
C PRO A 56 8.36 12.61 1.02
N ARG A 57 8.52 11.68 1.96
CA ARG A 57 9.03 10.32 1.72
C ARG A 57 8.04 9.48 0.92
N ASP A 58 6.76 9.49 1.28
CA ASP A 58 5.73 8.74 0.57
C ASP A 58 5.56 9.25 -0.87
N LEU A 59 5.67 10.56 -1.08
CA LEU A 59 5.72 11.15 -2.42
C LEU A 59 6.91 10.63 -3.23
N ARG A 60 8.13 10.65 -2.65
CA ARG A 60 9.33 10.11 -3.30
C ARG A 60 9.19 8.63 -3.63
N ARG A 61 8.60 7.85 -2.72
CA ARG A 61 8.32 6.43 -2.94
C ARG A 61 7.39 6.25 -4.14
N LEU A 62 6.28 6.98 -4.19
CA LEU A 62 5.31 6.90 -5.27
C LEU A 62 5.94 7.29 -6.62
N ASP A 63 6.70 8.37 -6.66
CA ASP A 63 7.38 8.80 -7.88
C ASP A 63 8.39 7.75 -8.36
N LEU A 64 9.13 7.11 -7.46
CA LEU A 64 10.09 6.04 -7.82
C LEU A 64 9.36 4.82 -8.42
N TYR A 65 8.24 4.38 -7.82
CA TYR A 65 7.40 3.31 -8.37
C TYR A 65 6.90 3.66 -9.77
N ALA A 66 6.45 4.90 -9.98
CA ALA A 66 5.94 5.35 -11.28
C ALA A 66 7.03 5.34 -12.35
N VAL A 67 8.24 5.84 -12.03
CA VAL A 67 9.37 5.87 -12.97
C VAL A 67 9.86 4.45 -13.31
N LEU A 68 10.00 3.57 -12.32
CA LEU A 68 10.39 2.17 -12.54
C LEU A 68 9.38 1.44 -13.42
N THR A 69 8.08 1.62 -13.15
CA THR A 69 7.01 1.03 -13.96
C THR A 69 7.01 1.58 -15.39
N ALA A 70 7.19 2.90 -15.55
CA ALA A 70 7.28 3.53 -16.87
C ALA A 70 8.52 3.07 -17.65
N ALA A 71 9.61 2.72 -16.96
CA ALA A 71 10.81 2.13 -17.55
C ALA A 71 10.67 0.63 -17.87
N GLY A 72 9.50 0.02 -17.61
CA GLY A 72 9.26 -1.39 -17.85
C GLY A 72 9.89 -2.32 -16.81
N ILE A 73 10.27 -1.80 -15.65
CA ILE A 73 10.86 -2.53 -14.52
C ILE A 73 9.87 -2.46 -13.34
N PRO A 74 8.76 -3.23 -13.36
CA PRO A 74 7.81 -3.23 -12.25
C PRO A 74 8.51 -3.77 -10.99
N PRO A 75 8.47 -3.04 -9.86
CA PRO A 75 9.16 -3.49 -8.64
C PRO A 75 8.57 -4.78 -8.09
N LEU A 76 9.42 -5.71 -7.70
CA LEU A 76 9.03 -6.95 -7.05
C LEU A 76 8.78 -6.69 -5.55
N PRO A 77 8.03 -7.57 -4.85
CA PRO A 77 7.82 -7.43 -3.41
C PRO A 77 9.12 -7.38 -2.59
N GLU A 78 10.16 -8.05 -3.05
CA GLU A 78 11.51 -8.05 -2.47
C GLU A 78 12.25 -6.70 -2.59
N ASP A 79 11.91 -5.88 -3.58
CA ASP A 79 12.50 -4.55 -3.78
C ASP A 79 11.93 -3.51 -2.80
N ARG A 80 10.89 -3.87 -2.04
CA ARG A 80 10.18 -2.94 -1.16
C ARG A 80 11.08 -2.27 -0.15
N ASP A 81 11.98 -3.01 0.48
CA ASP A 81 12.91 -2.46 1.47
C ASP A 81 13.93 -1.51 0.83
N ALA A 82 14.47 -1.89 -0.33
CA ALA A 82 15.38 -1.04 -1.09
C ALA A 82 14.70 0.29 -1.52
N ILE A 83 13.45 0.22 -1.99
CA ILE A 83 12.66 1.39 -2.35
C ILE A 83 12.35 2.26 -1.13
N ASP A 84 12.05 1.65 0.02
CA ASP A 84 11.81 2.38 1.26
C ASP A 84 13.07 3.13 1.73
N GLN A 85 14.24 2.53 1.59
CA GLN A 85 15.53 3.19 1.86
C GLN A 85 15.82 4.32 0.87
N LEU A 86 15.67 4.07 -0.44
CA LEU A 86 15.87 5.09 -1.48
C LEU A 86 14.93 6.29 -1.32
N SER A 87 13.68 6.04 -0.94
CA SER A 87 12.70 7.09 -0.67
C SER A 87 13.05 7.94 0.56
N ALA A 88 13.83 7.41 1.51
CA ALA A 88 14.29 8.18 2.67
C ALA A 88 15.41 9.16 2.29
N LEU A 89 16.20 8.87 1.24
CA LEU A 89 17.33 9.69 0.80
C LEU A 89 16.90 11.09 0.33
N PRO A 90 17.73 12.13 0.50
CA PRO A 90 17.39 13.51 0.15
C PRO A 90 16.84 13.67 -1.27
N ARG A 91 16.01 14.71 -1.47
CA ARG A 91 15.34 15.00 -2.75
C ARG A 91 16.31 15.04 -3.93
N SER A 92 17.51 15.60 -3.74
CA SER A 92 18.54 15.69 -4.79
C SER A 92 18.96 14.32 -5.33
N VAL A 93 19.06 13.32 -4.45
CA VAL A 93 19.41 11.94 -4.84
C VAL A 93 18.28 11.31 -5.64
N ASN A 94 17.04 11.46 -5.17
CA ASN A 94 15.87 10.94 -5.88
C ASN A 94 15.70 11.57 -7.28
N VAL A 95 15.93 12.88 -7.43
CA VAL A 95 15.91 13.55 -8.74
C VAL A 95 16.99 13.02 -9.68
N ALA A 96 18.21 12.79 -9.17
CA ALA A 96 19.29 12.22 -9.97
C ALA A 96 18.96 10.80 -10.44
N LEU A 97 18.42 9.97 -9.55
CA LEU A 97 17.98 8.60 -9.84
C LEU A 97 16.90 8.58 -10.92
N GLN A 98 15.85 9.40 -10.77
CA GLN A 98 14.78 9.52 -11.78
C GLN A 98 15.33 9.94 -13.14
N ARG A 99 16.24 10.93 -13.18
CA ARG A 99 16.87 11.35 -14.43
C ARG A 99 17.64 10.23 -15.11
N TRP A 100 18.33 9.39 -14.35
CA TRP A 100 19.03 8.23 -14.90
C TRP A 100 18.05 7.19 -15.44
N LEU A 101 17.02 6.84 -14.67
CA LEU A 101 16.01 5.88 -15.10
C LEU A 101 15.27 6.33 -16.37
N HIS A 102 14.97 7.62 -16.50
CA HIS A 102 14.40 8.18 -17.73
C HIS A 102 15.35 8.17 -18.93
N HIS A 103 16.66 8.05 -18.72
CA HIS A 103 17.64 8.01 -19.80
C HIS A 103 17.81 6.60 -20.40
N PHE A 104 17.46 5.55 -19.65
CA PHE A 104 17.58 4.16 -20.09
C PHE A 104 16.39 3.67 -20.93
N VAL A 105 15.41 4.54 -21.20
CA VAL A 105 14.16 4.23 -21.91
C VAL A 105 14.10 4.97 -23.23
#